data_AF-A0A7Y4VU11-F1
#
_entry.id   AF-A0A7Y4VU11-F1
#
_cell.length_a   1.000
_cell.length_b   1.000
_cell.length_c   1.000
_cell.angle_alpha   90.00
_cell.angle_beta   90.00
_cell.angle_gamma   90.00
#
_symmetry.space_group_name_H-M   'P 1'
#
loop_
_entity.id
_entity.type
_entity.pdbx_description
1 polymer ?
#
loop_
_entity_poly.entity_id
_entity_poly.type
_entity_poly.pdbx_seq_one_letter_code
_entity_poly.pdbx_strand_id
1 'polypeptide(L)'
;MTKPMPLFYFSITLAICSSALYHFVAKSTPSNVNFTVSLLVTYAVAFTVTLFTFFFFPAKNGVVAELKQLNWASIGLAIAVVGIEFGFLLVYRAGWNLGIAAVLTNVVASLILLPVAVYFFKDKISWVNIVGIFVCLIGLVMLNWKR
;
A
#
# COMPACT_ATOMS: atom_id res chain seq x y z
N MET A 1 -7.33 15.50 -19.78
CA MET A 1 -8.32 15.72 -18.70
C MET A 1 -7.57 16.06 -17.42
N THR A 2 -7.47 17.34 -17.07
CA THR A 2 -6.91 17.81 -15.79
C THR A 2 -7.90 17.47 -14.67
N LYS A 3 -7.58 16.48 -13.83
CA LYS A 3 -8.37 16.22 -12.60
C LYS A 3 -8.39 17.52 -11.76
N PRO A 4 -9.50 17.85 -11.10
CA PRO A 4 -9.57 19.06 -10.28
C PRO A 4 -8.46 18.99 -9.21
N MET A 5 -7.60 20.00 -9.16
CA MET A 5 -6.47 20.13 -8.22
C MET A 5 -6.81 19.70 -6.77
N PRO A 6 -7.98 20.00 -6.18
CA PRO A 6 -8.31 19.53 -4.83
C PRO A 6 -8.37 18.01 -4.68
N LEU A 7 -8.81 17.26 -5.69
CA LEU A 7 -8.89 15.80 -5.60
C LEU A 7 -7.49 15.17 -5.59
N PHE A 8 -6.55 15.75 -6.33
CA PHE A 8 -5.16 15.28 -6.35
C PHE A 8 -4.52 15.43 -4.97
N TYR A 9 -4.55 16.64 -4.39
CA TYR A 9 -3.99 16.88 -3.06
C TYR A 9 -4.71 16.08 -1.96
N PHE A 10 -6.04 15.99 -2.01
CA PHE A 10 -6.79 15.17 -1.06
C PHE A 10 -6.40 13.69 -1.12
N SER A 11 -6.35 13.10 -2.32
CA SER A 11 -6.02 11.68 -2.49
C SER A 11 -4.61 11.33 -2.01
N ILE A 12 -3.62 12.18 -2.29
CA ILE A 12 -2.23 11.92 -1.89
C ILE A 12 -2.08 12.10 -0.37
N THR A 13 -2.70 13.13 0.22
CA THR A 13 -2.69 13.33 1.67
C THR A 13 -3.37 12.16 2.38
N LEU A 14 -4.54 11.72 1.90
CA LEU A 14 -5.24 10.57 2.48
C LEU A 14 -4.39 9.30 2.43
N ALA A 15 -3.69 9.06 1.32
CA ALA A 15 -2.80 7.91 1.17
C ALA A 15 -1.61 7.97 2.15
N ILE A 16 -0.97 9.13 2.29
CA ILE A 16 0.15 9.33 3.22
C ILE A 16 -0.30 9.14 4.68
N CYS A 17 -1.40 9.77 5.08
CA CYS A 17 -1.94 9.64 6.44
C CYS A 17 -2.34 8.19 6.74
N SER A 18 -3.00 7.51 5.80
CA SER A 18 -3.37 6.10 5.93
C SER A 18 -2.14 5.20 6.04
N SER A 19 -1.10 5.44 5.25
CA SER A 19 0.15 4.68 5.32
C SER A 19 0.90 4.88 6.65
N ALA A 20 0.95 6.11 7.17
CA ALA A 20 1.53 6.38 8.47
C ALA A 20 0.77 5.69 9.60
N LEU A 21 -0.57 5.78 9.58
CA LEU A 21 -1.44 5.09 10.53
C LEU A 21 -1.26 3.57 10.45
N TYR A 22 -1.21 3.03 9.24
CA TYR A 22 -0.96 1.62 8.99
C TYR A 22 0.30 1.13 9.69
N HIS A 23 1.45 1.76 9.42
CA HIS A 23 2.72 1.35 10.02
C HIS A 23 2.74 1.50 11.54
N PHE A 24 2.11 2.57 12.07
CA PHE A 24 1.97 2.78 13.50
C PHE A 24 1.17 1.66 14.16
N VAL A 25 -0.05 1.40 13.68
CA VAL A 25 -0.95 0.38 14.25
C VAL A 25 -0.38 -1.03 14.06
N ALA A 26 0.18 -1.34 12.89
CA ALA A 26 0.80 -2.64 12.61
C ALA A 26 1.98 -2.94 13.55
N LYS A 27 2.80 -1.92 13.90
CA LYS A 27 3.88 -2.07 14.88
C LYS A 27 3.35 -2.22 16.31
N SER A 28 2.23 -1.58 16.64
CA SER A 28 1.56 -1.68 17.94
C SER A 28 0.80 -2.99 18.16
N THR A 29 0.51 -3.75 17.09
CA THR A 29 -0.15 -5.05 17.19
C THR A 29 0.65 -6.01 18.09
N PRO A 30 0.05 -6.57 19.15
CA PRO A 30 0.73 -7.46 20.07
C PRO A 30 1.37 -8.66 19.34
N SER A 31 2.66 -8.89 19.59
CA SER A 31 3.41 -10.00 19.02
C SER A 31 2.97 -11.37 19.57
N ASN A 32 2.38 -11.40 20.77
CA ASN A 32 1.92 -12.61 21.45
C ASN A 32 0.59 -13.15 20.88
N VAL A 33 -0.15 -12.35 20.10
CA VAL A 33 -1.40 -12.80 19.49
C VAL A 33 -1.11 -13.54 18.19
N ASN A 34 -1.84 -14.64 17.95
CA ASN A 34 -1.80 -15.36 16.69
C ASN A 34 -2.06 -14.39 15.52
N PHE A 35 -1.13 -14.33 14.56
CA PHE A 35 -1.20 -13.35 13.48
C PHE A 35 -2.47 -13.52 12.63
N THR A 36 -2.92 -14.77 12.40
CA THR A 36 -4.11 -15.08 11.61
C THR A 36 -5.36 -14.51 12.27
N VAL A 37 -5.46 -14.64 13.60
CA VAL A 37 -6.60 -14.10 14.37
C VAL A 37 -6.62 -12.58 14.28
N SER A 38 -5.46 -11.93 14.44
CA SER A 38 -5.35 -10.48 14.31
C SER A 38 -5.81 -10.00 12.93
N LEU A 39 -5.36 -10.66 11.86
CA LEU A 39 -5.73 -10.28 10.49
C LEU A 39 -7.18 -10.57 10.15
N LEU A 40 -7.74 -11.66 10.68
CA LEU A 40 -9.16 -11.97 10.50
C LEU A 40 -10.03 -10.86 11.08
N VAL A 41 -9.70 -10.35 12.27
CA VAL A 41 -10.38 -9.19 12.87
C VAL A 41 -10.17 -7.93 12.03
N THR A 42 -8.94 -7.66 11.58
CA THR A 42 -8.65 -6.51 10.69
C THR A 42 -9.51 -6.55 9.43
N TYR A 43 -9.62 -7.70 8.77
CA TYR A 43 -10.44 -7.85 7.56
C TYR A 43 -11.94 -7.76 7.85
N ALA A 44 -12.43 -8.28 8.97
CA ALA A 44 -13.81 -8.12 9.36
C ALA A 44 -14.16 -6.63 9.53
N VAL A 45 -13.32 -5.88 10.25
CA VAL A 45 -13.51 -4.43 10.44
C VAL A 45 -13.40 -3.69 9.11
N ALA A 46 -12.39 -3.99 8.29
CA ALA A 46 -12.20 -3.36 6.98
C ALA A 46 -13.38 -3.63 6.03
N PHE A 47 -13.93 -4.85 6.05
CA PHE A 47 -15.12 -5.21 5.29
C PHE A 47 -16.34 -4.40 5.75
N THR A 48 -16.58 -4.31 7.06
CA THR A 48 -17.68 -3.51 7.61
C THR A 48 -17.55 -2.03 7.26
N VAL A 49 -16.34 -1.45 7.39
CA VAL A 49 -16.08 -0.06 6.99
C VAL A 49 -16.32 0.14 5.50
N THR A 50 -15.89 -0.80 4.66
CA THR A 50 -16.12 -0.76 3.21
C THR A 50 -17.63 -0.84 2.91
N LEU A 51 -18.38 -1.66 3.63
CA LEU A 51 -19.84 -1.77 3.46
C LEU A 51 -20.54 -0.43 3.77
N PHE A 52 -20.08 0.30 4.79
CA PHE A 52 -20.60 1.64 5.08
C PHE A 52 -20.36 2.65 3.96
N THR A 53 -19.32 2.46 3.13
CA THR A 53 -19.06 3.38 2.01
C THR A 53 -20.16 3.36 0.94
N PHE A 54 -20.98 2.29 0.85
CA PHE A 54 -22.14 2.27 -0.06
C PHE A 54 -23.16 3.38 0.22
N PHE A 55 -23.22 3.90 1.45
CA PHE A 55 -24.09 5.04 1.78
C PHE A 55 -23.64 6.32 1.07
N PHE A 56 -22.33 6.50 0.90
CA PHE A 56 -21.75 7.66 0.21
C PHE A 56 -21.58 7.41 -1.30
N PHE A 57 -21.32 6.15 -1.68
CA PHE A 57 -21.08 5.73 -3.06
C PHE A 57 -22.04 4.57 -3.45
N PRO A 58 -23.33 4.87 -3.67
CA PRO A 58 -24.33 3.85 -3.95
C PRO A 58 -24.12 3.18 -5.31
N ALA A 59 -24.30 1.86 -5.37
CA ALA A 59 -24.25 1.07 -6.60
C ALA A 59 -25.53 1.32 -7.43
N LYS A 60 -25.48 2.31 -8.33
CA LYS A 60 -26.63 2.76 -9.14
C LYS A 60 -27.28 1.64 -9.98
N ASN A 61 -26.48 0.70 -10.47
CA ASN A 61 -26.93 -0.41 -11.30
C ASN A 61 -27.20 -1.71 -10.49
N GLY A 62 -27.12 -1.63 -9.15
CA GLY A 62 -27.23 -2.78 -8.25
C GLY A 62 -25.91 -3.53 -8.04
N VAL A 63 -25.72 -4.06 -6.83
CA VAL A 63 -24.46 -4.71 -6.41
C VAL A 63 -24.10 -5.90 -7.31
N VAL A 64 -25.09 -6.70 -7.73
CA VAL A 64 -24.86 -7.87 -8.58
C VAL A 64 -24.32 -7.49 -9.96
N ALA A 65 -24.74 -6.34 -10.52
CA ALA A 65 -24.24 -5.86 -11.80
C ALA A 65 -22.79 -5.40 -11.71
N GLU A 66 -22.41 -4.74 -10.61
CA GLU A 66 -21.03 -4.33 -10.34
C GLU A 66 -20.12 -5.55 -10.06
N LEU A 67 -20.62 -6.57 -9.33
CA LEU A 67 -19.88 -7.81 -9.09
C LEU A 67 -19.55 -8.56 -10.39
N LYS A 68 -20.45 -8.53 -11.38
CA LYS A 68 -20.19 -9.13 -12.71
C LYS A 68 -19.13 -8.39 -13.51
N GLN A 69 -18.86 -7.13 -13.19
CA GLN A 69 -17.82 -6.32 -13.85
C GLN A 69 -16.45 -6.49 -13.19
N LEU A 70 -16.37 -7.17 -12.03
CA LEU A 70 -15.09 -7.46 -11.41
C LEU A 70 -14.24 -8.34 -12.31
N ASN A 71 -12.95 -8.04 -12.36
CA ASN A 71 -11.97 -8.79 -13.12
C ASN A 71 -10.92 -9.42 -12.19
N TRP A 72 -9.95 -10.11 -12.79
CA TRP A 72 -8.85 -10.75 -12.08
C TRP A 72 -8.06 -9.79 -11.17
N ALA A 73 -8.03 -8.48 -11.47
CA ALA A 73 -7.29 -7.51 -10.67
C ALA A 73 -7.86 -7.37 -9.26
N SER A 74 -9.17 -7.61 -9.07
CA SER A 74 -9.78 -7.60 -7.72
C SER A 74 -9.26 -8.76 -6.85
N ILE A 75 -9.10 -9.94 -7.46
CA ILE A 75 -8.52 -11.12 -6.79
C ILE A 75 -7.02 -10.89 -6.54
N GLY A 76 -6.30 -10.38 -7.53
CA GLY A 76 -4.88 -10.03 -7.38
C GLY A 76 -4.63 -9.00 -6.28
N LEU A 77 -5.50 -7.98 -6.17
CA LEU A 77 -5.44 -6.98 -5.11
C LEU A 77 -5.67 -7.60 -3.73
N ALA A 78 -6.64 -8.51 -3.59
CA ALA A 78 -6.89 -9.20 -2.33
C ALA A 78 -5.65 -10.00 -1.87
N ILE A 79 -5.01 -10.74 -2.78
CA ILE A 79 -3.77 -11.48 -2.49
C ILE A 79 -2.64 -10.52 -2.09
N ALA A 80 -2.49 -9.40 -2.81
CA ALA A 80 -1.47 -8.40 -2.52
C ALA A 80 -1.66 -7.75 -1.14
N VAL A 81 -2.90 -7.38 -0.79
CA VAL A 81 -3.23 -6.84 0.53
C VAL A 81 -2.84 -7.83 1.62
N VAL A 82 -3.22 -9.11 1.47
CA VAL A 82 -2.85 -10.15 2.43
C VAL A 82 -1.33 -10.27 2.56
N GLY A 83 -0.59 -10.30 1.45
CA GLY A 83 0.87 -10.36 1.47
C GLY A 83 1.52 -9.17 2.17
N ILE A 84 0.99 -7.96 1.96
CA ILE A 84 1.47 -6.72 2.59
C ILE A 84 1.26 -6.79 4.11
N GLU A 85 0.04 -7.11 4.54
CA GLU A 85 -0.34 -7.22 5.96
C GLU A 85 0.53 -8.24 6.71
N PHE A 86 0.70 -9.42 6.13
CA PHE A 86 1.59 -10.45 6.67
C PHE A 86 3.04 -9.99 6.71
N GLY A 87 3.54 -9.41 5.61
CA GLY A 87 4.92 -8.97 5.48
C GLY A 87 5.30 -7.95 6.54
N PHE A 88 4.50 -6.89 6.71
CA PHE A 88 4.80 -5.85 7.69
C PHE A 88 4.65 -6.34 9.15
N LEU A 89 3.65 -7.17 9.45
CA LEU A 89 3.56 -7.78 10.79
C LEU A 89 4.82 -8.58 11.12
N LEU A 90 5.32 -9.39 10.17
CA LEU A 90 6.55 -10.16 10.36
C LEU A 90 7.79 -9.26 10.51
N VAL A 91 7.93 -8.24 9.66
CA VAL A 91 9.01 -7.26 9.73
C VAL A 91 9.04 -6.57 11.11
N TYR A 92 7.88 -6.15 11.61
CA TYR A 92 7.79 -5.47 12.90
C TYR A 92 7.99 -6.39 14.10
N ARG A 93 7.52 -7.64 14.02
CA ARG A 93 7.79 -8.69 15.02
C ARG A 93 9.26 -9.12 15.04
N ALA A 94 9.94 -9.09 13.90
CA ALA A 94 11.38 -9.32 13.79
C ALA A 94 12.24 -8.16 14.35
N GLY A 95 11.61 -7.11 14.89
CA GLY A 95 12.32 -6.03 15.58
C GLY A 95 12.78 -4.90 14.67
N TRP A 96 12.36 -4.85 13.40
CA TRP A 96 12.73 -3.76 12.51
C TRP A 96 12.19 -2.41 13.00
N ASN A 97 12.96 -1.35 12.71
CA ASN A 97 12.56 0.03 12.95
C ASN A 97 11.43 0.41 11.98
N LEU A 98 10.41 1.10 12.49
CA LEU A 98 9.20 1.47 11.75
C LEU A 98 9.53 2.26 10.47
N GLY A 99 10.37 3.30 10.59
CA GLY A 99 10.70 4.18 9.46
C GLY A 99 11.58 3.49 8.42
N ILE A 100 12.61 2.77 8.86
CA ILE A 100 13.54 2.08 7.95
C ILE A 100 12.82 1.01 7.15
N ALA A 101 11.97 0.20 7.81
CA ALA A 101 11.18 -0.83 7.15
C ALA A 101 10.26 -0.24 6.08
N ALA A 102 9.48 0.79 6.42
CA ALA A 102 8.52 1.41 5.50
C ALA A 102 9.21 2.04 4.28
N VAL A 103 10.34 2.72 4.48
CA VAL A 103 11.12 3.31 3.38
C VAL A 103 11.71 2.22 2.49
N LEU A 104 12.35 1.20 3.08
CA LEU A 104 12.95 0.09 2.34
C LEU A 104 11.94 -0.60 1.45
N THR A 105 10.80 -1.00 2.00
CA THR A 105 9.77 -1.72 1.26
C THR A 105 9.21 -0.88 0.11
N ASN A 106 8.94 0.41 0.33
CA ASN A 106 8.39 1.27 -0.71
C ASN A 106 9.41 1.56 -1.83
N VAL A 107 10.68 1.76 -1.49
CA VAL A 107 11.75 1.97 -2.49
C VAL A 107 11.92 0.70 -3.33
N VAL A 108 12.05 -0.47 -2.70
CA VAL A 108 12.22 -1.73 -3.42
C VAL A 108 10.99 -2.07 -4.26
N ALA A 109 9.78 -1.87 -3.73
CA ALA A 109 8.54 -2.06 -4.50
C ALA A 109 8.48 -1.12 -5.71
N SER A 110 8.86 0.16 -5.54
CA SER A 110 8.91 1.12 -6.64
C SER A 110 9.91 0.72 -7.73
N LEU A 111 11.06 0.16 -7.33
CA LEU A 111 12.06 -0.35 -8.26
C LEU A 111 11.55 -1.57 -9.05
N ILE A 112 10.80 -2.47 -8.42
CA ILE A 112 10.19 -3.63 -9.08
C ILE A 112 9.07 -3.19 -10.03
N LEU A 113 8.27 -2.19 -9.64
CA LEU A 113 7.19 -1.64 -10.45
C LEU A 113 7.70 -0.88 -11.67
N LEU A 114 8.93 -0.37 -11.65
CA LEU A 114 9.47 0.48 -12.70
C LEU A 114 9.60 -0.25 -14.06
N PRO A 115 10.18 -1.47 -14.16
CA PRO A 115 10.11 -2.26 -15.39
C PRO A 115 8.68 -2.54 -15.85
N VAL A 116 7.76 -2.78 -14.91
CA VAL A 116 6.34 -3.02 -15.22
C VAL A 116 5.70 -1.77 -15.81
N ALA A 117 5.96 -0.60 -15.23
CA ALA A 117 5.49 0.70 -15.73
C ALA A 117 6.00 0.99 -17.16
N VAL A 118 7.27 0.71 -17.43
CA VAL A 118 7.83 0.88 -18.78
C VAL A 118 7.23 -0.09 -19.77
N TYR A 119 7.14 -1.38 -19.41
CA TYR A 119 6.79 -2.41 -20.38
C TYR A 119 5.27 -2.47 -20.63
N PHE A 120 4.45 -2.41 -19.59
CA PHE A 120 2.99 -2.51 -19.69
C PHE A 120 2.31 -1.16 -19.90
N PHE A 121 2.74 -0.13 -19.16
CA PHE A 121 2.10 1.20 -19.21
C PHE A 121 2.78 2.16 -20.20
N LYS A 122 3.92 1.75 -20.78
CA LYS A 122 4.70 2.54 -21.75
C LYS A 122 5.13 3.90 -21.22
N ASP A 123 5.34 3.99 -19.91
CA ASP A 123 5.82 5.21 -19.27
C ASP A 123 7.23 5.56 -19.74
N LYS A 124 7.43 6.83 -20.11
CA LYS A 124 8.75 7.34 -20.49
C LYS A 124 9.57 7.64 -19.24
N ILE A 125 10.63 6.87 -19.03
CA ILE A 125 11.61 7.17 -17.97
C ILE A 125 12.56 8.24 -18.48
N SER A 126 12.62 9.37 -17.76
CA SER A 126 13.61 10.40 -18.01
C SER A 126 14.95 10.06 -17.35
N TRP A 127 16.04 10.65 -17.84
CA TRP A 127 17.36 10.54 -17.19
C TRP A 127 17.34 11.04 -15.74
N VAL A 128 16.49 12.02 -15.42
CA VAL A 128 16.30 12.55 -14.06
C VAL A 128 15.69 11.49 -13.14
N ASN A 129 14.74 10.69 -13.62
CA ASN A 129 14.14 9.61 -12.84
C ASN A 129 15.18 8.55 -12.49
N ILE A 130 16.09 8.24 -13.42
CA ILE A 130 17.19 7.29 -13.18
C ILE A 130 18.13 7.81 -12.09
N VAL A 131 18.54 9.08 -12.17
CA VAL A 131 19.37 9.71 -11.13
C VAL A 131 18.64 9.71 -9.79
N GLY A 132 17.34 10.01 -9.78
CA GLY A 132 16.50 9.96 -8.57
C GLY A 132 16.48 8.60 -7.90
N ILE A 133 16.46 7.51 -8.67
CA ILE A 133 16.57 6.14 -8.13
C ILE A 133 17.90 5.93 -7.41
N PHE A 134 19.01 6.34 -8.01
CA PHE A 134 20.33 6.24 -7.35
C PHE A 134 20.38 7.04 -6.05
N VAL A 135 19.79 8.24 -6.02
CA VAL A 135 19.70 9.05 -4.80
C VAL A 135 18.85 8.35 -3.74
N CYS A 136 17.70 7.76 -4.09
CA CYS A 136 16.88 6.97 -3.17
C CYS A 136 17.64 5.77 -2.60
N LEU A 137 18.41 5.07 -3.42
CA LEU A 137 19.24 3.94 -2.99
C LEU A 137 20.35 4.37 -2.03
N ILE A 138 21.02 5.50 -2.30
CA ILE A 138 22.03 6.07 -1.39
C ILE A 138 21.38 6.44 -0.05
N GLY A 139 20.24 7.13 -0.08
CA GLY A 139 19.49 7.48 1.13
C GLY A 139 19.08 6.25 1.95
N LEU A 140 18.67 5.18 1.28
CA LEU A 140 18.35 3.91 1.91
C LEU A 140 19.56 3.27 2.60
N VAL A 141 20.71 3.24 1.93
CA VAL A 141 21.96 2.73 2.49
C VAL A 141 22.35 3.54 3.73
N MET A 142 22.25 4.87 3.67
CA MET A 142 22.52 5.75 4.80
C MET A 142 21.57 5.51 5.98
N LEU A 143 20.27 5.31 5.73
CA LEU A 143 19.27 5.02 6.76
C LEU A 143 19.50 3.67 7.45
N ASN A 144 19.99 2.68 6.71
CA ASN A 144 20.30 1.35 7.24
C ASN A 144 21.73 1.25 7.79
N TRP A 145 22.55 2.30 7.67
CA TRP A 145 23.92 2.32 8.16
C TRP A 145 23.93 2.42 9.69
N LYS A 146 23.92 1.27 10.36
CA LYS A 146 24.19 1.19 11.80
C LYS A 146 25.65 1.56 12.05
N ARG A 147 25.86 2.68 12.72
CA ARG A 147 27.11 3.01 13.39
C ARG A 147 26.97 2.74 14.88
#